data_AF-A0A3S4DP26-F1
#
_entry.id   AF-A0A3S4DP26-F1
#
_cell.length_a   1.000
_cell.length_b   1.000
_cell.length_c   1.000
_cell.angle_alpha   90.00
_cell.angle_beta   90.00
_cell.angle_gamma   90.00
#
_symmetry.space_group_name_H-M   'P 1'
#
loop_
_entity.id
_entity.type
_entity.pdbx_description
1 polymer ?
#
loop_
_entity_poly.entity_id
_entity_poly.type
_entity_poly.pdbx_seq_one_letter_code
_entity_poly.pdbx_strand_id
1 'polypeptide(L)'
;MKYLRVPGMAFVLFPAFLSLVARVHAVDQQGQRDCANLRATVLQLVGDWSKTMLFTSRDMDRNGWLDADVANAAFKDVQIAVMHFDYAYEALPKTHEACRELAFRFGMEVGTYIEQIMITGTRPARGIVGW
;
A
#
# COMPACT_ATOMS: atom_id res chain seq x y z
N MET A 1 69.21 37.25 -16.83
CA MET A 1 68.12 37.57 -15.87
C MET A 1 67.19 38.53 -16.59
N LYS A 2 65.88 38.34 -16.80
CA LYS A 2 64.84 37.51 -16.20
C LYS A 2 63.70 37.36 -17.24
N TYR A 3 63.32 36.11 -17.51
CA TYR A 3 62.02 35.54 -17.91
C TYR A 3 61.10 36.24 -18.94
N LEU A 4 61.01 35.64 -20.14
CA LEU A 4 59.76 35.52 -20.90
C LEU A 4 58.79 34.65 -20.11
N ARG A 5 57.58 35.14 -19.83
CA ARG A 5 56.54 34.43 -19.07
C ARG A 5 55.18 34.64 -19.72
N VAL A 6 54.76 33.74 -20.60
CA VAL A 6 53.38 33.30 -20.97
C VAL A 6 53.61 32.03 -21.83
N PRO A 7 52.96 30.87 -21.61
CA PRO A 7 51.52 30.73 -21.44
C PRO A 7 51.09 29.96 -20.20
N GLY A 8 50.22 30.59 -19.41
CA GLY A 8 49.37 29.85 -18.48
C GLY A 8 48.44 28.97 -19.31
N MET A 9 48.72 27.67 -19.33
CA MET A 9 47.70 26.65 -19.57
C MET A 9 46.58 26.91 -18.56
N ALA A 10 45.47 27.47 -19.01
CA ALA A 10 44.21 27.32 -18.30
C ALA A 10 43.83 25.84 -18.45
N PHE A 11 44.27 25.03 -17.49
CA PHE A 11 43.71 23.70 -17.31
C PHE A 11 42.22 23.91 -17.08
N VAL A 12 41.43 23.56 -18.09
CA VAL A 12 39.99 23.33 -17.95
C VAL A 12 39.88 22.17 -16.97
N LEU A 13 39.81 22.49 -15.68
CA LEU A 13 39.43 21.56 -14.64
C LEU A 13 37.95 21.27 -14.88
N PHE A 14 37.70 20.32 -15.78
CA PHE A 14 36.48 19.53 -15.79
C PHE A 14 36.21 19.11 -14.34
N PRO A 15 35.08 19.51 -13.73
CA PRO A 15 34.67 18.87 -12.50
C PRO A 15 34.15 17.48 -12.88
N ALA A 16 35.07 16.55 -13.15
CA ALA A 16 34.85 15.12 -13.30
C ALA A 16 34.56 14.45 -11.94
N PHE A 17 33.83 15.15 -11.06
CA PHE A 17 33.48 14.72 -9.70
C PHE A 17 32.02 15.05 -9.33
N LEU A 18 31.15 15.29 -10.31
CA LEU A 18 29.70 15.15 -10.14
C LEU A 18 29.21 13.73 -10.44
N SER A 19 30.13 12.78 -10.63
CA SER A 19 29.87 11.35 -10.57
C SER A 19 29.77 10.87 -9.12
N LEU A 20 29.14 11.66 -8.23
CA LEU A 20 28.39 11.02 -7.16
C LEU A 20 27.22 10.38 -7.91
N VAL A 21 27.44 9.14 -8.33
CA VAL A 21 26.38 8.23 -8.74
C VAL A 21 25.51 8.13 -7.49
N ALA A 22 24.57 9.08 -7.34
CA ALA A 22 23.29 8.77 -6.74
C ALA A 22 22.96 7.45 -7.39
N ARG A 23 22.87 6.39 -6.60
CA ARG A 23 22.35 5.12 -7.09
C ARG A 23 21.00 5.50 -7.66
N VAL A 24 20.98 5.74 -8.97
CA VAL A 24 19.84 5.57 -9.83
C VAL A 24 19.59 4.10 -9.61
N HIS A 25 18.82 3.80 -8.56
CA HIS A 25 18.07 2.57 -8.47
C HIS A 25 17.41 2.56 -9.84
N ALA A 26 17.90 1.70 -10.74
CA ALA A 26 17.20 1.43 -11.97
C ALA A 26 15.78 1.17 -11.49
N VAL A 27 14.90 2.14 -11.73
CA VAL A 27 13.56 2.14 -11.18
C VAL A 27 12.99 0.83 -11.67
N ASP A 28 12.70 -0.08 -10.76
CA ASP A 28 12.18 -1.40 -11.11
C ASP A 28 10.78 -1.17 -11.69
N GLN A 29 10.72 -0.83 -12.98
CA GLN A 29 9.48 -0.46 -13.65
C GLN A 29 8.51 -1.63 -13.65
N GLN A 30 9.03 -2.86 -13.66
CA GLN A 30 8.22 -4.06 -13.53
C GLN A 30 7.68 -4.18 -12.11
N GLY A 31 8.53 -4.07 -11.08
CA GLY A 31 8.12 -4.04 -9.69
C GLY A 31 7.07 -2.96 -9.38
N GLN A 32 7.24 -1.75 -9.92
CA GLN A 32 6.26 -0.68 -9.77
C GLN A 32 4.90 -1.00 -10.40
N ARG A 33 4.87 -1.58 -11.61
CA ARG A 33 3.63 -2.01 -12.26
C ARG A 33 2.95 -3.13 -11.46
N ASP A 34 3.73 -4.11 -11.01
CA ASP A 34 3.21 -5.22 -10.20
C ASP A 34 2.64 -4.72 -8.88
N CYS A 35 3.34 -3.79 -8.21
CA CYS A 35 2.87 -3.10 -7.01
C CYS A 35 1.56 -2.35 -7.25
N ALA A 36 1.44 -1.61 -8.36
CA ALA A 36 0.21 -0.89 -8.70
C ALA A 36 -0.96 -1.84 -8.97
N ASN A 37 -0.71 -2.94 -9.69
CA ASN A 37 -1.71 -3.98 -9.95
C ASN A 37 -2.17 -4.63 -8.64
N LEU A 38 -1.24 -4.98 -7.74
CA LEU A 38 -1.57 -5.54 -6.43
C LEU A 38 -2.40 -4.58 -5.57
N ARG A 39 -2.04 -3.29 -5.53
CA ARG A 39 -2.83 -2.26 -4.85
C ARG A 39 -4.24 -2.18 -5.44
N ALA A 40 -4.39 -2.21 -6.77
CA ALA A 40 -5.69 -2.22 -7.41
C ALA A 40 -6.52 -3.46 -7.02
N THR A 41 -5.90 -4.65 -6.99
CA THR A 41 -6.57 -5.88 -6.54
C THR A 41 -7.02 -5.81 -5.09
N VAL A 42 -6.20 -5.27 -4.19
CA VAL A 42 -6.57 -5.06 -2.78
C VAL A 42 -7.79 -4.13 -2.65
N LEU A 43 -7.78 -3.01 -3.37
CA LEU A 43 -8.91 -2.06 -3.33
C LEU A 43 -10.18 -2.65 -3.94
N GLN A 44 -10.07 -3.47 -5.00
CA GLN A 44 -11.20 -4.21 -5.55
C GLN A 44 -11.78 -5.20 -4.54
N LEU A 45 -10.93 -5.98 -3.88
CA LEU A 45 -11.33 -6.94 -2.85
C LEU A 45 -12.10 -6.25 -1.70
N VAL A 46 -11.60 -5.11 -1.23
CA VAL A 46 -12.31 -4.29 -0.23
C VAL A 46 -13.66 -3.82 -0.75
N GLY A 47 -13.73 -3.39 -2.01
CA GLY A 47 -14.99 -3.00 -2.65
C GLY A 47 -16.01 -4.14 -2.68
N ASP A 48 -15.57 -5.35 -2.96
CA ASP A 48 -16.45 -6.52 -3.03
C ASP A 48 -16.92 -6.99 -1.65
N TRP A 49 -16.06 -6.93 -0.62
CA TRP A 49 -16.48 -7.12 0.77
C TRP A 49 -17.51 -6.08 1.22
N SER A 50 -17.30 -4.82 0.85
CA SER A 50 -18.20 -3.72 1.18
C SER A 50 -19.60 -3.93 0.57
N LYS A 51 -19.67 -4.34 -0.71
CA LYS A 51 -20.93 -4.70 -1.36
C LYS A 51 -21.60 -5.88 -0.67
N THR A 52 -20.83 -6.92 -0.34
CA THR A 52 -21.34 -8.12 0.32
C THR A 52 -21.98 -7.76 1.66
N MET A 53 -21.28 -7.05 2.53
CA MET A 53 -21.82 -6.59 3.81
C MET A 53 -23.06 -5.70 3.64
N LEU A 54 -23.08 -4.81 2.65
CA LEU A 54 -24.24 -3.96 2.38
C LEU A 54 -25.47 -4.79 2.00
N PHE A 55 -25.34 -5.76 1.09
CA PHE A 55 -26.47 -6.60 0.72
C PHE A 55 -26.92 -7.47 1.88
N THR A 56 -25.98 -8.02 2.63
CA THR A 56 -26.28 -8.89 3.75
C THR A 56 -26.93 -8.16 4.93
N SER A 57 -26.51 -6.91 5.20
CA SER A 57 -27.19 -6.06 6.19
C SER A 57 -28.56 -5.57 5.71
N ARG A 58 -28.75 -5.30 4.42
CA ARG A 58 -30.08 -4.98 3.87
C ARG A 58 -31.04 -6.15 3.95
N ASP A 59 -30.55 -7.36 3.72
CA ASP A 59 -31.33 -8.58 3.87
C ASP A 59 -31.62 -8.91 5.35
N MET A 60 -31.03 -8.19 6.32
CA MET A 60 -31.41 -8.28 7.72
C MET A 60 -32.88 -7.96 7.94
N ASP A 61 -33.43 -6.97 7.24
CA ASP A 61 -34.87 -6.64 7.32
C ASP A 61 -35.76 -7.82 6.93
N ARG A 62 -35.20 -8.82 6.22
CA ARG A 62 -35.90 -10.01 5.75
C ARG A 62 -35.56 -11.29 6.53
N ASN A 63 -34.29 -11.47 6.92
CA ASN A 63 -33.74 -12.72 7.45
C ASN A 63 -32.90 -12.56 8.74
N GLY A 64 -32.67 -11.34 9.22
CA GLY A 64 -32.10 -11.05 10.54
C GLY A 64 -30.61 -11.36 10.76
N TRP A 65 -29.81 -11.56 9.71
CA TRP A 65 -28.49 -12.21 9.87
C TRP A 65 -27.31 -11.29 10.20
N LEU A 66 -27.26 -10.05 9.67
CA LEU A 66 -26.19 -9.09 9.99
C LEU A 66 -26.77 -7.72 10.31
N ASP A 67 -26.53 -7.25 11.52
CA ASP A 67 -26.95 -5.93 11.97
C ASP A 67 -26.34 -4.78 11.15
N ALA A 68 -27.16 -3.78 10.82
CA ALA A 68 -26.75 -2.65 10.01
C ALA A 68 -25.68 -1.79 10.70
N ASP A 69 -25.75 -1.64 12.03
CA ASP A 69 -24.73 -0.94 12.80
C ASP A 69 -23.44 -1.77 12.89
N VAL A 70 -23.55 -3.10 13.00
CA VAL A 70 -22.39 -4.01 12.91
C VAL A 70 -21.71 -3.90 11.55
N ALA A 71 -22.47 -3.94 10.44
CA ALA A 71 -21.94 -3.81 9.09
C ALA A 71 -21.28 -2.43 8.87
N ASN A 72 -21.92 -1.36 9.35
CA ASN A 72 -21.38 0.00 9.26
C ASN A 72 -20.09 0.16 10.08
N ALA A 73 -20.05 -0.37 11.30
CA ALA A 73 -18.85 -0.34 12.13
C ALA A 73 -17.71 -1.18 11.52
N ALA A 74 -18.02 -2.35 10.97
CA ALA A 74 -17.06 -3.18 10.26
C ALA A 74 -16.47 -2.47 9.03
N PHE A 75 -17.32 -1.79 8.25
CA PHE A 75 -16.87 -1.02 7.10
C PHE A 75 -15.90 0.11 7.49
N LYS A 76 -16.13 0.80 8.61
CA LYS A 76 -15.20 1.81 9.14
C LYS A 76 -13.84 1.21 9.51
N ASP A 77 -13.82 0.05 10.16
CA ASP A 77 -12.56 -0.63 10.49
C ASP A 77 -11.78 -0.99 9.22
N VAL A 78 -12.47 -1.47 8.18
CA VAL A 78 -11.84 -1.77 6.88
C VAL A 78 -11.29 -0.52 6.22
N GLN A 79 -12.02 0.61 6.26
CA GLN A 79 -11.51 1.88 5.73
C GLN A 79 -10.24 2.32 6.45
N ILE A 80 -10.18 2.19 7.77
CA ILE A 80 -8.98 2.47 8.55
C ILE A 80 -7.84 1.54 8.09
N ALA A 81 -8.09 0.23 7.98
CA ALA A 81 -7.08 -0.70 7.49
C ALA A 81 -6.59 -0.34 6.08
N VAL A 82 -7.46 0.12 5.18
CA VAL A 82 -7.06 0.61 3.85
C VAL A 82 -6.17 1.85 3.95
N MET A 83 -6.45 2.78 4.87
CA MET A 83 -5.58 3.93 5.10
C MET A 83 -4.19 3.50 5.56
N HIS A 84 -4.11 2.53 6.48
CA HIS A 84 -2.82 1.97 6.93
C HIS A 84 -2.10 1.22 5.81
N PHE A 85 -2.84 0.46 4.99
CA PHE A 85 -2.30 -0.19 3.81
C PHE A 85 -1.71 0.80 2.82
N ASP A 86 -2.44 1.88 2.50
CA ASP A 86 -1.96 2.91 1.58
C ASP A 86 -0.73 3.64 2.15
N TYR A 87 -0.73 3.93 3.46
CA TYR A 87 0.44 4.49 4.13
C TYR A 87 1.67 3.58 4.04
N ALA A 88 1.50 2.29 4.38
CA ALA A 88 2.56 1.29 4.26
C ALA A 88 3.01 1.11 2.80
N TYR A 89 2.05 1.12 1.87
CA TYR A 89 2.27 1.05 0.43
C TYR A 89 3.22 2.15 -0.02
N GLU A 90 2.99 3.40 0.37
CA GLU A 90 3.85 4.51 -0.04
C GLU A 90 5.28 4.35 0.49
N ALA A 91 5.45 3.89 1.74
CA ALA A 91 6.74 3.77 2.41
C ALA A 91 7.62 2.59 1.92
N LEU A 92 7.04 1.56 1.30
CA LEU A 92 7.80 0.34 0.97
C LEU A 92 8.59 0.43 -0.35
N PRO A 93 9.73 -0.28 -0.47
CA PRO A 93 10.46 -0.40 -1.74
C PRO A 93 9.58 -1.04 -2.80
N LYS A 94 9.41 -0.42 -3.98
CA LYS A 94 8.48 -0.89 -5.02
C LYS A 94 8.99 -2.10 -5.80
N THR A 95 9.34 -3.16 -5.08
CA THR A 95 9.67 -4.48 -5.62
C THR A 95 8.44 -5.38 -5.55
N HIS A 96 8.35 -6.34 -6.46
CA HIS A 96 7.26 -7.30 -6.50
C HIS A 96 7.05 -8.00 -5.14
N GLU A 97 8.14 -8.47 -4.53
CA GLU A 97 8.07 -9.25 -3.28
C GLU A 97 7.54 -8.42 -2.10
N ALA A 98 8.03 -7.19 -1.92
CA ALA A 98 7.58 -6.33 -0.82
C ALA A 98 6.10 -5.93 -0.95
N CYS A 99 5.66 -5.63 -2.18
CA CYS A 99 4.24 -5.34 -2.43
C CYS A 99 3.36 -6.57 -2.27
N ARG A 100 3.84 -7.76 -2.67
CA ARG A 100 3.13 -9.02 -2.48
C ARG A 100 2.97 -9.36 -1.01
N GLU A 101 4.02 -9.20 -0.21
CA GLU A 101 3.98 -9.43 1.23
C GLU A 101 2.99 -8.49 1.92
N LEU A 102 3.03 -7.19 1.60
CA LEU A 102 2.09 -6.22 2.14
C LEU A 102 0.64 -6.59 1.78
N ALA A 103 0.37 -6.86 0.50
CA ALA A 103 -0.97 -7.22 0.03
C ALA A 103 -1.47 -8.52 0.66
N PHE A 104 -0.60 -9.52 0.81
CA PHE A 104 -0.94 -10.79 1.46
C PHE A 104 -1.31 -10.59 2.93
N ARG A 105 -0.50 -9.83 3.68
CA ARG A 105 -0.77 -9.54 5.09
C ARG A 105 -2.08 -8.80 5.27
N PHE A 106 -2.32 -7.77 4.45
CA PHE A 106 -3.59 -7.06 4.44
C PHE A 106 -4.76 -8.01 4.16
N GLY A 107 -4.67 -8.81 3.10
CA GLY A 107 -5.72 -9.75 2.72
C GLY A 107 -6.04 -10.77 3.81
N MET A 108 -5.02 -11.29 4.50
CA MET A 108 -5.20 -12.20 5.63
C MET A 108 -5.91 -11.52 6.80
N GLU A 109 -5.40 -10.38 7.27
CA GLU A 109 -5.92 -9.74 8.47
C GLU A 109 -7.35 -9.21 8.26
N VAL A 110 -7.59 -8.52 7.14
CA VAL A 110 -8.93 -8.02 6.81
C VAL A 110 -9.86 -9.17 6.45
N GLY A 111 -9.40 -10.13 5.64
CA GLY A 111 -10.21 -11.28 5.23
C GLY A 111 -10.71 -12.11 6.41
N THR A 112 -9.83 -12.44 7.36
CA THR A 112 -10.22 -13.14 8.61
C THR A 112 -11.22 -12.33 9.44
N TYR A 113 -11.03 -11.00 9.51
CA TYR A 113 -11.96 -10.13 10.22
C TYR A 113 -13.35 -10.11 9.56
N ILE A 114 -13.42 -9.96 8.24
CA ILE A 114 -14.68 -10.03 7.48
C ILE A 114 -15.33 -11.39 7.66
N GLU A 115 -14.59 -12.48 7.48
CA GLU A 115 -15.10 -13.83 7.64
C GLU A 115 -15.69 -14.03 9.04
N GLN A 116 -15.02 -13.56 10.09
CA GLN A 116 -15.54 -13.64 11.45
C GLN A 116 -16.86 -12.89 11.63
N ILE A 117 -16.97 -11.67 11.11
CA ILE A 117 -18.22 -10.89 11.17
C ILE A 117 -19.33 -11.60 10.41
N MET A 118 -19.01 -12.09 9.21
CA MET A 118 -19.97 -12.82 8.41
C MET A 118 -20.42 -14.08 9.17
N ILE A 119 -19.53 -14.91 9.70
CA ILE A 119 -19.94 -16.13 10.43
C ILE A 119 -20.76 -15.82 11.69
N THR A 120 -20.39 -14.79 12.45
CA THR A 120 -20.95 -14.57 13.79
C THR A 120 -22.05 -13.52 13.86
N GLY A 121 -22.18 -12.67 12.84
CA GLY A 121 -23.01 -11.47 12.87
C GLY A 121 -22.53 -10.40 13.86
N THR A 122 -21.33 -10.54 14.44
CA THR A 122 -20.81 -9.65 15.49
C THR A 122 -19.47 -9.02 15.10
N ARG A 123 -19.28 -7.76 15.48
CA ARG A 123 -18.00 -7.05 15.34
C ARG A 123 -17.09 -7.33 16.53
N PRO A 124 -15.84 -7.82 16.32
CA PRO A 124 -14.83 -7.91 17.37
C PRO A 124 -14.57 -6.54 18.02
N ALA A 125 -14.54 -6.46 19.35
CA ALA A 125 -14.32 -5.20 20.07
C ALA A 125 -13.00 -4.51 19.69
N ARG A 126 -11.98 -5.32 19.39
CA ARG A 126 -10.65 -4.89 18.98
C ARG A 126 -10.53 -4.44 17.52
N GLY A 127 -11.57 -4.59 16.71
CA GLY A 127 -11.49 -4.34 15.26
C GLY A 127 -10.50 -5.28 14.55
N ILE A 128 -9.89 -4.79 13.46
CA ILE A 128 -8.82 -5.47 12.73
C ILE A 128 -7.50 -5.28 13.50
N VAL A 129 -6.85 -6.38 13.89
CA VAL A 129 -5.59 -6.36 14.64
C VAL A 129 -4.42 -6.47 13.66
N GLY A 130 -3.53 -5.47 13.63
CA GLY A 130 -2.26 -5.59 12.90
C GLY A 130 -1.66 -4.34 12.25
N TRP A 131 -2.31 -3.18 12.38
CA TRP A 131 -1.92 -1.92 11.72
C TRP A 131 -1.93 -0.71 12.64
#